data_AF-A0A7V9R831-F1
#
_entry.id   AF-A0A7V9R831-F1
#
_cell.length_a   1.000
_cell.length_b   1.000
_cell.length_c   1.000
_cell.angle_alpha   90.00
_cell.angle_beta   90.00
_cell.angle_gamma   90.00
#
_symmetry.space_group_name_H-M   'P 1'
#
loop_
_entity.id
_entity.type
_entity.pdbx_description
1 polymer ?
#
loop_
_entity_poly.entity_id
_entity_poly.type
_entity_poly.pdbx_seq_one_letter_code
_entity_poly.pdbx_strand_id
1 'polypeptide(L)'
;DLSMLLRAADVAAAMSIEALLGTDRVFAAELIALRPHPGQVASAANLRSLVAGSPIMASHRGPDCTRVQDAYSMRCAPQVHGAARDTVQFATTVADCELASTIDNPVVLPDGRVESNGNFHGAPVGYALDFCAIPVADVASMSERRTDRFLDVARSAGLPAFLAAAPGVDSGHMIAQYTSASIVAELRRLAMPASVDSIPSSAMQEDHVSMGWAAGRKLRRALDGLTAVLAIELLTAARALDLRTPLQPAAATGAVVALLREHVAGPGPDRHLAPEIEAVTELVRTGAVVAAAEAVTGPLA
;
A
#
# COMPACT_ATOMS: atom_id res chain seq x y z
N ASP A 1 -6.54 5.99 -8.20
CA ASP A 1 -5.93 6.12 -6.87
C ASP A 1 -5.40 4.81 -6.31
N LEU A 2 -6.25 3.84 -5.95
CA LEU A 2 -5.78 2.61 -5.30
C LEU A 2 -4.75 1.84 -6.15
N SER A 3 -4.93 1.73 -7.48
CA SER A 3 -3.91 1.12 -8.36
C SER A 3 -2.55 1.84 -8.34
N MET A 4 -2.53 3.16 -8.11
CA MET A 4 -1.28 3.91 -7.92
C MET A 4 -0.70 3.61 -6.54
N LEU A 5 -1.52 3.61 -5.48
CA LEU A 5 -1.07 3.28 -4.12
C LEU A 5 -0.52 1.86 -4.00
N LEU A 6 -1.04 0.89 -4.77
CA LEU A 6 -0.50 -0.48 -4.78
C LEU A 6 0.87 -0.58 -5.46
N ARG A 7 1.15 0.27 -6.46
CA ARG A 7 2.50 0.44 -7.00
C ARG A 7 3.43 1.11 -6.00
N ALA A 8 2.96 2.17 -5.33
CA ALA A 8 3.71 2.81 -4.24
C ALA A 8 3.98 1.84 -3.08
N ALA A 9 3.05 0.92 -2.78
CA ALA A 9 3.23 -0.13 -1.77
C ALA A 9 4.35 -1.11 -2.15
N ASP A 10 4.48 -1.49 -3.42
CA ASP A 10 5.62 -2.29 -3.88
C ASP A 10 6.94 -1.52 -3.76
N VAL A 11 6.95 -0.23 -4.09
CA VAL A 11 8.14 0.63 -3.90
C VAL A 11 8.55 0.70 -2.42
N ALA A 12 7.59 0.98 -1.53
CA ALA A 12 7.83 1.02 -0.10
C ALA A 12 8.32 -0.32 0.44
N ALA A 13 7.70 -1.43 0.02
CA ALA A 13 8.12 -2.77 0.39
C ALA A 13 9.53 -3.08 -0.12
N ALA A 14 9.88 -2.73 -1.36
CA ALA A 14 11.21 -2.95 -1.93
C ALA A 14 12.28 -2.21 -1.12
N MET A 15 12.06 -0.92 -0.81
CA MET A 15 12.96 -0.14 0.05
C MET A 15 13.09 -0.77 1.44
N SER A 16 11.98 -1.23 2.02
CA SER A 16 11.97 -1.89 3.33
C SER A 16 12.72 -3.22 3.34
N ILE A 17 12.46 -4.08 2.34
CA ILE A 17 13.12 -5.36 2.16
C ILE A 17 14.62 -5.15 2.04
N GLU A 18 15.04 -4.22 1.18
CA GLU A 18 16.45 -3.91 0.99
C GLU A 18 17.10 -3.41 2.27
N ALA A 19 16.54 -2.38 2.91
CA ALA A 19 17.11 -1.77 4.11
C ALA A 19 17.16 -2.72 5.33
N LEU A 20 16.26 -3.71 5.39
CA LEU A 20 16.23 -4.75 6.42
C LEU A 20 17.09 -5.97 6.08
N LEU A 21 17.93 -5.87 5.04
CA LEU A 21 18.76 -6.98 4.54
C LEU A 21 17.89 -8.20 4.20
N GLY A 22 16.77 -7.99 3.53
CA GLY A 22 15.85 -9.02 3.04
C GLY A 22 16.36 -9.74 1.80
N THR A 23 15.69 -10.84 1.43
CA THR A 23 15.99 -11.62 0.23
C THR A 23 14.88 -11.52 -0.82
N ASP A 24 15.28 -11.39 -2.08
CA ASP A 24 14.43 -11.37 -3.28
C ASP A 24 14.18 -12.77 -3.85
N ARG A 25 14.90 -13.78 -3.37
CA ARG A 25 14.80 -15.18 -3.86
C ARG A 25 13.36 -15.70 -3.79
N VAL A 26 12.61 -15.25 -2.79
CA VAL A 26 11.20 -15.63 -2.59
C VAL A 26 10.26 -15.03 -3.64
N PHE A 27 10.74 -14.07 -4.43
CA PHE A 27 10.01 -13.45 -5.53
C PHE A 27 10.36 -14.08 -6.88
N ALA A 28 11.20 -15.12 -6.94
CA ALA A 28 11.61 -15.76 -8.19
C ALA A 28 10.40 -16.18 -9.04
N ALA A 29 10.47 -15.95 -10.36
CA ALA A 29 9.34 -16.11 -11.27
C ALA A 29 8.80 -17.55 -11.27
N GLU A 30 9.69 -18.54 -11.20
CA GLU A 30 9.39 -19.97 -11.12
C GLU A 30 8.67 -20.35 -9.81
N LEU A 31 8.96 -19.68 -8.69
CA LEU A 31 8.24 -19.90 -7.43
C LEU A 31 6.85 -19.29 -7.48
N ILE A 32 6.73 -18.09 -8.04
CA ILE A 32 5.45 -17.39 -8.18
C ILE A 32 4.54 -18.14 -9.15
N ALA A 33 5.08 -18.74 -10.20
CA ALA A 33 4.34 -19.55 -11.17
C ALA A 33 3.65 -20.78 -10.53
N LEU A 34 4.10 -21.26 -9.36
CA LEU A 34 3.43 -22.34 -8.62
C LEU A 34 2.06 -21.93 -8.08
N ARG A 35 1.81 -20.62 -7.92
CA ARG A 35 0.52 -20.06 -7.51
C ARG A 35 0.24 -18.78 -8.32
N PRO A 36 -0.26 -18.91 -9.56
CA PRO A 36 -0.23 -17.84 -10.57
C PRO A 36 -1.43 -16.87 -10.44
N HIS A 37 -1.69 -16.32 -9.26
CA HIS A 37 -2.65 -15.21 -9.14
C HIS A 37 -2.10 -13.99 -9.91
N PRO A 38 -2.85 -13.35 -10.83
CA PRO A 38 -2.34 -12.28 -11.69
C PRO A 38 -1.70 -11.13 -10.91
N GLY A 39 -2.37 -10.63 -9.87
CA GLY A 39 -1.83 -9.58 -9.01
C GLY A 39 -0.55 -10.02 -8.27
N GLN A 40 -0.46 -11.29 -7.86
CA GLN A 40 0.75 -11.82 -7.20
C GLN A 40 1.93 -11.87 -8.19
N VAL A 41 1.68 -12.27 -9.43
CA VAL A 41 2.67 -12.26 -10.52
C VAL A 41 3.16 -10.83 -10.77
N ALA A 42 2.25 -9.87 -10.87
CA ALA A 42 2.55 -8.45 -11.07
C ALA A 42 3.41 -7.87 -9.93
N SER A 43 2.96 -8.02 -8.68
CA SER A 43 3.70 -7.49 -7.52
C SER A 43 5.08 -8.13 -7.37
N ALA A 44 5.21 -9.46 -7.56
CA ALA A 44 6.52 -10.11 -7.52
C ALA A 44 7.44 -9.62 -8.64
N ALA A 45 6.91 -9.36 -9.84
CA ALA A 45 7.69 -8.79 -10.94
C ALA A 45 8.20 -7.38 -10.60
N ASN A 46 7.34 -6.53 -10.04
CA ASN A 46 7.71 -5.19 -9.56
C ASN A 46 8.80 -5.27 -8.48
N LEU A 47 8.62 -6.11 -7.44
CA LEU A 47 9.62 -6.23 -6.38
C LEU A 47 10.97 -6.71 -6.91
N ARG A 48 11.00 -7.66 -7.86
CA ARG A 48 12.25 -8.09 -8.52
C ARG A 48 12.92 -6.97 -9.30
N SER A 49 12.17 -6.15 -10.04
CA SER A 49 12.75 -5.05 -10.82
C SER A 49 13.27 -3.93 -9.91
N LEU A 50 12.53 -3.60 -8.84
CA LEU A 50 12.88 -2.54 -7.90
C LEU A 50 14.18 -2.81 -7.13
N VAL A 51 14.42 -4.06 -6.72
CA VAL A 51 15.62 -4.43 -5.94
C VAL A 51 16.74 -5.03 -6.80
N ALA A 52 16.59 -5.01 -8.12
CA ALA A 52 17.54 -5.59 -9.05
C ALA A 52 18.95 -4.99 -8.85
N GLY A 53 19.94 -5.87 -8.64
CA GLY A 53 21.34 -5.47 -8.50
C GLY A 53 21.69 -4.79 -7.17
N SER A 54 20.82 -4.83 -6.16
CA SER A 54 21.07 -4.23 -4.84
C SER A 54 22.39 -4.68 -4.20
N PRO A 55 23.35 -3.76 -3.97
CA PRO A 55 24.55 -4.04 -3.17
C PRO A 55 24.24 -4.40 -1.72
N ILE A 56 23.24 -3.75 -1.11
CA ILE A 56 22.79 -4.05 0.26
C ILE A 56 22.26 -5.48 0.37
N MET A 57 21.51 -5.95 -0.62
CA MET A 57 21.05 -7.33 -0.60
C MET A 57 22.19 -8.31 -0.88
N ALA A 58 23.12 -7.98 -1.78
CA ALA A 58 24.28 -8.80 -2.04
C ALA A 58 25.17 -8.99 -0.81
N SER A 59 25.26 -7.99 0.08
CA SER A 59 26.16 -7.99 1.24
C SER A 59 25.88 -9.09 2.27
N HIS A 60 24.72 -9.73 2.21
CA HIS A 60 24.30 -10.75 3.16
C HIS A 60 23.78 -12.05 2.48
N ARG A 61 24.08 -12.26 1.19
CA ARG A 61 23.68 -13.48 0.46
C ARG A 61 24.61 -14.69 0.69
N GLY A 62 25.74 -14.48 1.36
CA GLY A 62 26.78 -15.50 1.57
C GLY A 62 26.43 -16.57 2.62
N PRO A 63 27.29 -17.59 2.78
CA PRO A 63 27.09 -18.69 3.74
C PRO A 63 27.04 -18.24 5.20
N ASP A 64 27.56 -17.05 5.51
CA ASP A 64 27.53 -16.45 6.85
C ASP A 64 26.15 -15.88 7.23
N CYS A 65 25.20 -15.86 6.28
CA CYS A 65 23.83 -15.45 6.55
C CYS A 65 23.08 -16.53 7.30
N THR A 66 22.90 -16.33 8.60
CA THR A 66 22.18 -17.25 9.49
C THR A 66 20.67 -17.18 9.36
N ARG A 67 20.13 -16.23 8.57
CA ARG A 67 18.69 -16.07 8.36
C ARG A 67 18.16 -17.10 7.40
N VAL A 68 17.31 -17.98 7.92
CA VAL A 68 16.64 -19.02 7.12
C VAL A 68 15.50 -18.44 6.29
N GLN A 69 14.67 -17.58 6.89
CA GLN A 69 13.50 -16.99 6.23
C GLN A 69 13.26 -15.57 6.72
N ASP A 70 12.84 -14.73 5.78
CA ASP A 70 12.33 -13.41 6.08
C ASP A 70 10.95 -13.51 6.73
N ALA A 71 10.66 -12.52 7.58
CA ALA A 71 9.35 -12.36 8.17
C ALA A 71 8.29 -12.06 7.11
N TYR A 72 7.03 -12.35 7.43
CA TYR A 72 5.95 -12.36 6.44
C TYR A 72 5.66 -10.99 5.84
N SER A 73 5.83 -9.90 6.58
CA SER A 73 5.60 -8.56 6.01
C SER A 73 6.57 -8.18 4.88
N MET A 74 7.69 -8.90 4.75
CA MET A 74 8.63 -8.82 3.62
C MET A 74 8.35 -9.96 2.62
N ARG A 75 8.35 -11.20 3.09
CA ARG A 75 8.28 -12.39 2.25
C ARG A 75 6.94 -12.59 1.54
N CYS A 76 5.85 -12.19 2.20
CA CYS A 76 4.49 -12.35 1.70
C CYS A 76 3.94 -11.09 1.01
N ALA A 77 4.79 -10.10 0.72
CA ALA A 77 4.38 -8.85 0.07
C ALA A 77 3.69 -9.10 -1.29
N PRO A 78 4.21 -9.95 -2.20
CA PRO A 78 3.50 -10.25 -3.46
C PRO A 78 2.12 -10.83 -3.27
N GLN A 79 1.94 -11.70 -2.26
CA GLN A 79 0.68 -12.37 -2.02
C GLN A 79 -0.39 -11.38 -1.53
N VAL A 80 -0.03 -10.47 -0.63
CA VAL A 80 -0.97 -9.48 -0.08
C VAL A 80 -1.20 -8.32 -1.04
N HIS A 81 -0.14 -7.72 -1.58
CA HIS A 81 -0.27 -6.65 -2.57
C HIS A 81 -0.92 -7.16 -3.87
N GLY A 82 -0.68 -8.42 -4.23
CA GLY A 82 -1.29 -9.05 -5.38
C GLY A 82 -2.78 -9.34 -5.19
N ALA A 83 -3.17 -9.87 -4.04
CA ALA A 83 -4.59 -10.04 -3.72
C ALA A 83 -5.35 -8.69 -3.75
N ALA A 84 -4.72 -7.62 -3.26
CA ALA A 84 -5.29 -6.28 -3.35
C ALA A 84 -5.49 -5.81 -4.81
N ARG A 85 -4.54 -6.09 -5.71
CA ARG A 85 -4.67 -5.79 -7.15
C ARG A 85 -5.80 -6.58 -7.79
N ASP A 86 -5.93 -7.87 -7.47
CA ASP A 86 -7.01 -8.71 -7.99
C ASP A 86 -8.38 -8.20 -7.52
N THR A 87 -8.48 -7.71 -6.27
CA THR A 87 -9.70 -7.04 -5.76
C THR A 87 -10.00 -5.75 -6.52
N VAL A 88 -8.99 -4.92 -6.80
CA VAL A 88 -9.17 -3.70 -7.62
C VAL A 88 -9.65 -4.07 -9.02
N GLN A 89 -9.07 -5.10 -9.64
CA GLN A 89 -9.49 -5.54 -10.97
C GLN A 89 -10.95 -5.97 -10.98
N PHE A 90 -11.41 -6.72 -9.96
CA PHE A 90 -12.83 -7.03 -9.81
C PHE A 90 -13.68 -5.77 -9.69
N ALA A 91 -13.29 -4.81 -8.84
CA ALA A 91 -14.03 -3.56 -8.69
C ALA A 91 -14.07 -2.73 -9.98
N THR A 92 -13.01 -2.76 -10.79
CA THR A 92 -12.98 -2.15 -12.12
C THR A 92 -14.02 -2.78 -13.04
N THR A 93 -14.16 -4.11 -13.07
CA THR A 93 -15.20 -4.75 -13.91
C THR A 93 -16.62 -4.33 -13.53
N VAL A 94 -16.88 -4.14 -12.23
CA VAL A 94 -18.17 -3.65 -11.74
C VAL A 94 -18.37 -2.18 -12.13
N ALA A 95 -17.35 -1.34 -11.96
CA ALA A 95 -17.42 0.07 -12.32
C ALA A 95 -17.63 0.28 -13.82
N ASP A 96 -16.95 -0.48 -14.67
CA ASP A 96 -17.10 -0.40 -16.13
C ASP A 96 -18.53 -0.76 -16.56
N CYS A 97 -19.13 -1.78 -15.93
CA CYS A 97 -20.52 -2.13 -16.18
C CYS A 97 -21.48 -1.02 -15.72
N GLU A 98 -21.27 -0.46 -14.52
CA GLU A 98 -22.12 0.60 -13.98
C GLU A 98 -22.07 1.87 -14.86
N LEU A 99 -20.87 2.27 -15.30
CA LEU A 99 -20.67 3.45 -16.15
C LEU A 99 -21.33 3.31 -17.53
N ALA A 100 -21.50 2.07 -18.02
CA ALA A 100 -22.19 1.78 -19.27
C ALA A 100 -23.71 1.58 -19.09
N SER A 101 -24.23 1.62 -17.87
CA SER A 101 -25.61 1.27 -17.55
C SER A 101 -26.56 2.48 -17.53
N THR A 102 -27.83 2.25 -17.87
CA THR A 102 -28.92 3.19 -17.57
C THR A 102 -29.49 2.85 -16.20
N ILE A 103 -29.14 3.67 -15.20
CA ILE A 103 -29.50 3.45 -13.78
C ILE A 103 -30.71 4.26 -13.31
N ASP A 104 -31.39 4.97 -14.21
CA ASP A 104 -32.56 5.78 -13.88
C ASP A 104 -33.87 4.94 -13.91
N ASN A 105 -34.95 5.53 -13.39
CA ASN A 105 -36.28 4.95 -13.41
C ASN A 105 -37.38 6.02 -13.45
N PRO A 106 -38.41 5.88 -14.32
CA PRO A 106 -38.62 4.80 -15.30
C PRO A 106 -37.68 4.93 -16.51
N VAL A 107 -37.63 3.89 -17.34
CA VAL A 107 -36.86 3.89 -18.59
C VAL A 107 -37.76 3.80 -19.81
N VAL A 108 -37.28 4.34 -20.93
CA VAL A 108 -37.93 4.20 -22.24
C VAL A 108 -37.19 3.13 -23.03
N LEU A 109 -37.89 2.05 -23.42
CA LEU A 109 -37.33 0.98 -24.23
C LEU A 109 -37.26 1.37 -25.72
N PRO A 110 -36.44 0.67 -26.54
CA PRO A 110 -36.30 0.98 -27.97
C PRO A 110 -37.61 0.92 -28.76
N ASP A 111 -38.62 0.19 -28.28
CA ASP A 111 -39.95 0.09 -28.87
C ASP A 111 -40.92 1.20 -28.41
N GLY A 112 -40.44 2.15 -27.59
CA GLY A 112 -41.19 3.30 -27.09
C GLY A 112 -41.96 3.05 -25.79
N ARG A 113 -41.92 1.83 -25.23
CA ARG A 113 -42.56 1.55 -23.93
C ARG A 113 -41.85 2.26 -22.80
N VAL A 114 -42.63 2.73 -21.82
CA VAL A 114 -42.15 3.29 -20.56
C VAL A 114 -42.31 2.23 -19.47
N GLU A 115 -41.21 1.75 -18.90
CA GLU A 115 -41.20 0.64 -17.95
C GLU A 115 -40.54 1.05 -16.63
N SER A 116 -41.14 0.60 -15.53
CA SER A 116 -40.57 0.74 -14.18
C SER A 116 -39.56 -0.40 -13.92
N ASN A 117 -38.45 -0.09 -13.26
CA ASN A 117 -37.37 -1.02 -12.96
C ASN A 117 -36.64 -0.62 -11.65
N GLY A 118 -35.61 -1.39 -11.27
CA GLY A 118 -34.81 -1.17 -10.05
C GLY A 118 -33.32 -0.91 -10.30
N ASN A 119 -32.93 -0.49 -11.51
CA ASN A 119 -31.52 -0.32 -11.88
C ASN A 119 -30.80 0.78 -11.07
N PHE A 120 -31.54 1.68 -10.41
CA PHE A 120 -30.99 2.67 -9.49
C PHE A 120 -30.38 2.06 -8.21
N HIS A 121 -30.66 0.78 -7.92
CA HIS A 121 -30.19 0.14 -6.70
C HIS A 121 -28.70 -0.23 -6.79
N GLY A 122 -27.83 0.64 -6.25
CA GLY A 122 -26.36 0.52 -6.35
C GLY A 122 -25.69 -0.58 -5.51
N ALA A 123 -26.34 -1.74 -5.32
CA ALA A 123 -25.75 -2.89 -4.61
C ALA A 123 -24.43 -3.38 -5.23
N PRO A 124 -24.32 -3.54 -6.57
CA PRO A 124 -23.08 -4.00 -7.19
C PRO A 124 -21.89 -3.12 -6.83
N VAL A 125 -22.06 -1.80 -6.97
CA VAL A 125 -21.05 -0.79 -6.64
C VAL A 125 -20.74 -0.79 -5.14
N GLY A 126 -21.76 -0.83 -4.28
CA GLY A 126 -21.58 -0.88 -2.82
C GLY A 126 -20.71 -2.04 -2.37
N TYR A 127 -20.96 -3.25 -2.89
CA TYR A 127 -20.19 -4.44 -2.57
C TYR A 127 -18.74 -4.35 -3.05
N ALA A 128 -18.51 -3.86 -4.27
CA ALA A 128 -17.16 -3.69 -4.81
C ALA A 128 -16.33 -2.67 -4.02
N LEU A 129 -16.94 -1.57 -3.59
CA LEU A 129 -16.27 -0.54 -2.77
C LEU A 129 -15.95 -1.05 -1.37
N ASP A 130 -16.86 -1.81 -0.75
CA ASP A 130 -16.60 -2.47 0.53
C ASP A 130 -15.52 -3.54 0.42
N PHE A 131 -15.52 -4.32 -0.66
CA PHE A 131 -14.49 -5.30 -0.89
C PHE A 131 -13.12 -4.62 -1.02
N CYS A 132 -13.00 -3.47 -1.69
CA CYS A 132 -11.76 -2.69 -1.75
C CYS A 132 -11.27 -2.19 -0.39
N ALA A 133 -12.16 -1.92 0.57
CA ALA A 133 -11.76 -1.41 1.88
C ALA A 133 -10.98 -2.45 2.71
N ILE A 134 -11.23 -3.74 2.48
CA ILE A 134 -10.56 -4.86 3.16
C ILE A 134 -9.05 -4.90 2.85
N PRO A 135 -8.60 -5.03 1.58
CA PRO A 135 -7.18 -5.06 1.25
C PRO A 135 -6.49 -3.71 1.51
N VAL A 136 -7.20 -2.58 1.49
CA VAL A 136 -6.61 -1.30 1.90
C VAL A 136 -6.13 -1.36 3.35
N ALA A 137 -6.95 -1.89 4.26
CA ALA A 137 -6.57 -2.07 5.66
C ALA A 137 -5.46 -3.12 5.84
N ASP A 138 -5.48 -4.21 5.06
CA ASP A 138 -4.47 -5.27 5.14
C ASP A 138 -3.10 -4.83 4.61
N VAL A 139 -3.05 -4.16 3.45
CA VAL A 139 -1.82 -3.59 2.88
C VAL A 139 -1.23 -2.54 3.82
N ALA A 140 -2.06 -1.66 4.39
CA ALA A 140 -1.59 -0.69 5.38
C ALA A 140 -1.05 -1.38 6.65
N SER A 141 -1.71 -2.43 7.12
CA SER A 141 -1.23 -3.21 8.27
C SER A 141 0.12 -3.88 7.95
N MET A 142 0.31 -4.42 6.74
CA MET A 142 1.58 -5.04 6.35
C MET A 142 2.70 -4.01 6.23
N SER A 143 2.41 -2.83 5.67
CA SER A 143 3.31 -1.68 5.59
C SER A 143 3.77 -1.22 6.97
N GLU A 144 2.84 -1.03 7.90
CA GLU A 144 3.15 -0.64 9.27
C GLU A 144 4.01 -1.69 10.00
N ARG A 145 3.80 -2.99 9.74
CA ARG A 145 4.67 -4.06 10.28
C ARG A 145 6.11 -4.01 9.74
N ARG A 146 6.36 -3.41 8.58
CA ARG A 146 7.73 -3.15 8.09
C ARG A 146 8.32 -1.93 8.78
N THR A 147 7.55 -0.84 8.96
CA THR A 147 7.93 0.31 9.77
C THR A 147 8.33 -0.11 11.20
N ASP A 148 7.48 -0.86 11.90
CA ASP A 148 7.75 -1.40 13.24
C ASP A 148 9.07 -2.20 13.32
N ARG A 149 9.38 -2.97 12.28
CA ARG A 149 10.59 -3.80 12.24
C ARG A 149 11.87 -2.97 12.21
N PHE A 150 11.86 -1.78 11.60
CA PHE A 150 13.03 -0.89 11.61
C PHE A 150 13.37 -0.37 13.00
N LEU A 151 12.37 -0.22 13.86
CA LEU A 151 12.54 0.47 15.13
C LEU A 151 13.09 -0.45 16.24
N ASP A 152 13.10 -1.75 16.01
CA ASP A 152 13.56 -2.75 16.95
C ASP A 152 14.96 -3.26 16.59
N VAL A 153 15.94 -3.03 17.48
CA VAL A 153 17.33 -3.48 17.34
C VAL A 153 17.49 -4.98 17.14
N ALA A 154 16.56 -5.79 17.66
CA ALA A 154 16.58 -7.24 17.50
C ALA A 154 16.13 -7.69 16.10
N ARG A 155 15.46 -6.81 15.35
CA ARG A 155 14.82 -7.15 14.06
C ARG A 155 15.30 -6.29 12.88
N SER A 156 15.98 -5.17 13.15
CA SER A 156 16.40 -4.17 12.15
C SER A 156 17.74 -4.50 11.46
N ALA A 157 18.36 -5.62 11.82
CA ALA A 157 19.65 -6.06 11.30
C ALA A 157 20.76 -5.02 11.53
N GLY A 158 20.94 -4.58 12.78
CA GLY A 158 22.04 -3.71 13.19
C GLY A 158 21.80 -2.21 13.01
N LEU A 159 20.57 -1.77 12.73
CA LEU A 159 20.21 -0.36 12.75
C LEU A 159 20.01 0.12 14.20
N PRO A 160 20.27 1.41 14.50
CA PRO A 160 20.06 1.96 15.84
C PRO A 160 18.59 1.91 16.24
N ALA A 161 18.34 1.81 17.55
CA ALA A 161 16.98 1.79 18.11
C ALA A 161 16.17 2.99 17.57
N PHE A 162 14.95 2.73 17.10
CA PHE A 162 14.05 3.72 16.52
C PHE A 162 14.62 4.53 15.33
N LEU A 163 15.74 4.09 14.74
CA LEU A 163 16.53 4.87 13.78
C LEU A 163 17.02 6.23 14.33
N ALA A 164 17.12 6.35 15.67
CA ALA A 164 17.54 7.57 16.36
C ALA A 164 19.04 7.83 16.18
N ALA A 165 19.44 9.11 16.16
CA ALA A 165 20.86 9.49 16.08
C ALA A 165 21.58 9.30 17.42
N ALA A 166 20.97 9.74 18.53
CA ALA A 166 21.43 9.48 19.89
C ALA A 166 20.31 8.78 20.72
N PRO A 167 20.19 7.43 20.66
CA PRO A 167 19.16 6.70 21.40
C PRO A 167 19.12 7.05 22.89
N GLY A 168 17.93 7.35 23.42
CA GLY A 168 17.72 7.77 24.81
C GLY A 168 17.64 9.29 24.98
N VAL A 169 18.13 10.07 24.01
CA VAL A 169 17.91 11.52 23.89
C VAL A 169 16.99 11.81 22.71
N ASP A 170 17.31 11.23 21.54
CA ASP A 170 16.48 11.24 20.35
C ASP A 170 15.53 10.03 20.34
N SER A 171 14.31 10.25 19.87
CA SER A 171 13.27 9.23 19.67
C SER A 171 13.22 8.72 18.23
N GLY A 172 13.90 9.36 17.29
CA GLY A 172 13.94 8.96 15.88
C GLY A 172 12.52 8.85 15.31
N HIS A 173 12.19 7.71 14.69
CA HIS A 173 10.89 7.48 14.04
C HIS A 173 9.85 6.82 14.95
N MET A 174 10.07 6.77 16.27
CA MET A 174 9.12 6.18 17.23
C MET A 174 7.70 6.75 17.07
N ILE A 175 7.56 8.08 17.04
CA ILE A 175 6.25 8.73 16.95
C ILE A 175 5.65 8.61 15.54
N ALA A 176 6.47 8.54 14.49
CA ALA A 176 5.98 8.25 13.15
C ALA A 176 5.28 6.88 13.09
N GLN A 177 5.83 5.87 13.77
CA GLN A 177 5.16 4.58 13.90
C GLN A 177 3.84 4.68 14.67
N TYR A 178 3.76 5.46 15.75
CA TYR A 178 2.51 5.62 16.50
C TYR A 178 1.40 6.19 15.60
N THR A 179 1.74 7.19 14.78
CA THR A 179 0.84 7.74 13.77
C THR A 179 0.37 6.66 12.81
N SER A 180 1.29 5.89 12.23
CA SER A 180 0.95 4.79 11.31
C SER A 180 0.06 3.73 11.97
N ALA A 181 0.37 3.32 13.20
CA ALA A 181 -0.39 2.32 13.94
C ALA A 181 -1.82 2.80 14.26
N SER A 182 -1.98 4.07 14.64
CA SER A 182 -3.28 4.69 14.87
C SER A 182 -4.13 4.71 13.60
N ILE A 183 -3.54 5.09 12.46
CA ILE A 183 -4.20 5.10 11.16
C ILE A 183 -4.63 3.68 10.78
N VAL A 184 -3.75 2.67 10.89
CA VAL A 184 -4.10 1.27 10.60
C VAL A 184 -5.27 0.79 11.47
N ALA A 185 -5.31 1.16 12.75
CA ALA A 185 -6.43 0.80 13.63
C ALA A 185 -7.76 1.42 13.15
N GLU A 186 -7.73 2.61 12.58
CA GLU A 186 -8.88 3.24 11.94
C GLU A 186 -9.27 2.56 10.63
N LEU A 187 -8.30 2.24 9.77
CA LEU A 187 -8.55 1.55 8.50
C LEU A 187 -9.26 0.20 8.71
N ARG A 188 -8.89 -0.54 9.76
CA ARG A 188 -9.57 -1.79 10.14
C ARG A 188 -11.04 -1.57 10.48
N ARG A 189 -11.41 -0.45 11.11
CA ARG A 189 -12.81 -0.10 11.37
C ARG A 189 -13.54 0.29 10.08
N LEU A 190 -12.88 1.04 9.20
CA LEU A 190 -13.42 1.43 7.89
C LEU A 190 -13.59 0.23 6.94
N ALA A 191 -12.94 -0.89 7.19
CA ALA A 191 -13.11 -2.14 6.45
C ALA A 191 -14.44 -2.87 6.76
N MET A 192 -15.15 -2.50 7.83
CA MET A 192 -16.49 -3.03 8.08
C MET A 192 -17.43 -2.64 6.94
N PRO A 193 -18.18 -3.58 6.34
CA PRO A 193 -19.01 -3.30 5.17
C PRO A 193 -20.18 -2.40 5.55
N ALA A 194 -20.38 -1.32 4.80
CA ALA A 194 -21.56 -0.48 4.93
C ALA A 194 -22.75 -1.06 4.14
N SER A 195 -22.46 -1.84 3.09
CA SER A 195 -23.43 -2.39 2.16
C SER A 195 -24.38 -3.45 2.74
N VAL A 196 -24.18 -3.81 4.01
CA VAL A 196 -25.02 -4.77 4.75
C VAL A 196 -26.00 -4.07 5.71
N ASP A 197 -25.95 -2.74 5.79
CA ASP A 197 -26.66 -1.94 6.81
C ASP A 197 -27.91 -1.24 6.23
N SER A 198 -28.76 -2.00 5.54
CA SER A 198 -30.01 -1.48 4.97
C SER A 198 -31.03 -1.16 6.05
N ILE A 199 -31.65 0.03 5.98
CA ILE A 199 -32.73 0.45 6.86
C ILE A 199 -33.94 0.89 6.01
N PRO A 200 -35.14 0.31 6.21
CA PRO A 200 -36.34 0.71 5.48
C PRO A 200 -36.68 2.19 5.63
N SER A 201 -37.10 2.78 4.52
CA SER A 201 -37.40 4.20 4.35
C SER A 201 -38.77 4.37 3.68
N SER A 202 -39.28 5.60 3.65
CA SER A 202 -40.46 5.98 2.85
C SER A 202 -41.68 5.10 3.08
N ALA A 203 -42.06 4.89 4.34
CA ALA A 203 -43.20 4.06 4.75
C ALA A 203 -43.14 2.61 4.18
N MET A 204 -41.95 2.01 4.18
CA MET A 204 -41.64 0.68 3.63
C MET A 204 -41.66 0.58 2.10
N GLN A 205 -41.77 1.70 1.38
CA GLN A 205 -41.65 1.68 -0.08
C GLN A 205 -40.20 1.46 -0.53
N GLU A 206 -39.25 2.00 0.22
CA GLU A 206 -37.81 1.73 0.09
C GLU A 206 -37.41 0.80 1.24
N ASP A 207 -37.91 -0.43 1.21
CA ASP A 207 -37.68 -1.43 2.27
C ASP A 207 -36.26 -2.04 2.26
N HIS A 208 -35.52 -1.85 1.16
CA HIS A 208 -34.13 -2.25 1.02
C HIS A 208 -33.30 -1.24 0.23
N VAL A 209 -32.10 -0.91 0.70
CA VAL A 209 -31.15 0.01 0.06
C VAL A 209 -29.72 -0.54 0.08
N SER A 210 -28.87 -0.05 -0.83
CA SER A 210 -27.51 -0.58 -1.02
C SER A 210 -26.46 -0.04 -0.05
N MET A 211 -26.71 1.12 0.56
CA MET A 211 -25.72 1.90 1.32
C MET A 211 -24.41 2.18 0.55
N GLY A 212 -24.45 2.12 -0.80
CA GLY A 212 -23.25 2.22 -1.65
C GLY A 212 -22.50 3.55 -1.50
N TRP A 213 -23.20 4.64 -1.23
CA TRP A 213 -22.57 5.94 -0.95
C TRP A 213 -21.73 5.93 0.33
N ALA A 214 -22.21 5.26 1.39
CA ALA A 214 -21.45 5.12 2.63
C ALA A 214 -20.20 4.25 2.41
N ALA A 215 -20.31 3.18 1.61
CA ALA A 215 -19.18 2.36 1.19
C ALA A 215 -18.12 3.19 0.45
N GLY A 216 -18.54 4.05 -0.50
CA GLY A 216 -17.63 4.95 -1.22
C GLY A 216 -16.94 5.98 -0.33
N ARG A 217 -17.68 6.63 0.58
CA ARG A 217 -17.12 7.63 1.50
C ARG A 217 -16.09 7.03 2.46
N LYS A 218 -16.36 5.84 3.01
CA LYS A 218 -15.38 5.20 3.91
C LYS A 218 -14.16 4.68 3.15
N LEU A 219 -14.33 4.15 1.93
CA LEU A 219 -13.20 3.78 1.10
C LEU A 219 -12.32 5.00 0.78
N ARG A 220 -12.92 6.15 0.45
CA ARG A 220 -12.18 7.39 0.19
C ARG A 220 -11.27 7.77 1.36
N ARG A 221 -11.82 7.82 2.57
CA ARG A 221 -11.05 8.06 3.81
C ARG A 221 -9.98 6.99 4.04
N ALA A 222 -10.27 5.74 3.70
CA ALA A 222 -9.31 4.66 3.83
C ALA A 222 -8.10 4.81 2.88
N LEU A 223 -8.31 5.33 1.67
CA LEU A 223 -7.22 5.62 0.73
C LEU A 223 -6.31 6.75 1.23
N ASP A 224 -6.87 7.77 1.87
CA ASP A 224 -6.08 8.83 2.51
C ASP A 224 -5.18 8.26 3.62
N GLY A 225 -5.74 7.36 4.45
CA GLY A 225 -4.98 6.68 5.49
C GLY A 225 -3.89 5.75 4.95
N LEU A 226 -4.18 4.98 3.89
CA LEU A 226 -3.16 4.15 3.24
C LEU A 226 -2.02 5.01 2.66
N THR A 227 -2.34 6.14 2.04
CA THR A 227 -1.35 7.09 1.52
C THR A 227 -0.38 7.54 2.62
N ALA A 228 -0.91 7.93 3.79
CA ALA A 228 -0.10 8.36 4.92
C ALA A 228 0.75 7.22 5.52
N VAL A 229 0.20 6.00 5.63
CA VAL A 229 0.94 4.83 6.13
C VAL A 229 2.11 4.49 5.21
N LEU A 230 1.89 4.48 3.89
CA LEU A 230 2.95 4.26 2.90
C LEU A 230 4.01 5.36 2.95
N ALA A 231 3.60 6.62 3.13
CA ALA A 231 4.53 7.73 3.27
C ALA A 231 5.45 7.59 4.50
N ILE A 232 4.89 7.16 5.63
CA ILE A 232 5.67 6.88 6.86
C ILE A 232 6.64 5.71 6.64
N GLU A 233 6.21 4.65 5.95
CA GLU A 233 7.09 3.54 5.59
C GLU A 233 8.24 4.02 4.70
N LEU A 234 7.96 4.78 3.64
CA LEU A 234 8.96 5.33 2.71
C LEU A 234 9.96 6.25 3.43
N LEU A 235 9.48 7.15 4.29
CA LEU A 235 10.32 8.03 5.10
C LEU A 235 11.26 7.22 6.01
N THR A 236 10.73 6.16 6.62
CA THR A 236 11.49 5.27 7.52
C THR A 236 12.49 4.42 6.77
N ALA A 237 12.09 3.82 5.64
CA ALA A 237 12.95 3.00 4.81
C ALA A 237 14.07 3.83 4.19
N ALA A 238 13.80 5.06 3.71
CA ALA A 238 14.82 5.95 3.19
C ALA A 238 15.88 6.30 4.25
N ARG A 239 15.45 6.62 5.48
CA ARG A 239 16.38 6.85 6.60
C ARG A 239 17.20 5.60 6.91
N ALA A 240 16.59 4.43 6.89
CA ALA A 240 17.29 3.17 7.12
C ALA A 240 18.31 2.85 6.01
N LEU A 241 17.99 3.12 4.74
CA LEU A 241 18.91 2.97 3.61
C LEU A 241 20.13 3.89 3.75
N ASP A 242 19.95 5.16 4.13
CA ASP A 242 21.07 6.08 4.36
C ASP A 242 22.03 5.57 5.46
N LEU A 243 21.48 4.92 6.49
CA LEU A 243 22.24 4.31 7.58
C LEU A 243 22.99 3.02 7.19
N ARG A 244 22.83 2.52 5.95
CA ARG A 244 23.58 1.36 5.44
C ARG A 244 24.93 1.70 4.81
N THR A 245 25.36 2.97 4.89
CA THR A 245 26.68 3.41 4.42
C THR A 245 27.81 2.47 4.89
N PRO A 246 28.77 2.09 4.02
CA PRO A 246 28.99 2.57 2.66
C PRO A 246 28.17 1.85 1.57
N LEU A 247 27.33 0.88 1.93
CA LEU A 247 26.51 0.15 0.96
C LEU A 247 25.47 1.10 0.35
N GLN A 248 25.23 0.92 -0.95
CA GLN A 248 24.26 1.70 -1.71
C GLN A 248 23.00 0.87 -1.99
N PRO A 249 21.82 1.52 -2.05
CA PRO A 249 20.60 0.86 -2.51
C PRO A 249 20.68 0.46 -4.00
N ALA A 250 19.74 -0.37 -4.44
CA ALA A 250 19.46 -0.61 -5.85
C ALA A 250 19.11 0.72 -6.55
N ALA A 251 19.32 0.77 -7.86
CA ALA A 251 19.16 2.03 -8.61
C ALA A 251 17.75 2.63 -8.47
N ALA A 252 16.70 1.80 -8.47
CA ALA A 252 15.32 2.27 -8.38
C ALA A 252 14.95 2.77 -6.97
N THR A 253 15.30 2.02 -5.93
CA THR A 253 15.09 2.45 -4.53
C THR A 253 15.97 3.65 -4.18
N GLY A 254 17.19 3.72 -4.73
CA GLY A 254 18.07 4.89 -4.61
C GLY A 254 17.53 6.15 -5.28
N ALA A 255 16.86 6.03 -6.44
CA ALA A 255 16.18 7.16 -7.07
C ALA A 255 15.05 7.72 -6.19
N VAL A 256 14.31 6.84 -5.50
CA VAL A 256 13.27 7.25 -4.54
C VAL A 256 13.89 7.90 -3.30
N VAL A 257 15.00 7.38 -2.78
CA VAL A 257 15.75 8.05 -1.69
C VAL A 257 16.18 9.44 -2.13
N ALA A 258 16.74 9.61 -3.32
CA ALA A 258 17.16 10.91 -3.84
C ALA A 258 15.99 11.90 -3.93
N LEU A 259 14.84 11.49 -4.49
CA LEU A 259 13.62 12.30 -4.52
C LEU A 259 13.18 12.74 -3.11
N LEU A 260 13.20 11.82 -2.14
CA LEU A 260 12.84 12.15 -0.77
C LEU A 260 13.82 13.16 -0.17
N ARG A 261 15.12 13.07 -0.47
CA ARG A 261 16.14 13.98 0.05
C ARG A 261 16.04 15.41 -0.48
N GLU A 262 15.33 15.63 -1.57
CA GLU A 262 14.97 16.98 -2.05
C GLU A 262 13.94 17.67 -1.15
N HIS A 263 13.16 16.91 -0.38
CA HIS A 263 12.01 17.39 0.39
C HIS A 263 12.15 17.19 1.90
N VAL A 264 12.86 16.14 2.33
CA VAL A 264 13.01 15.75 3.74
C VAL A 264 14.45 15.34 4.05
N ALA A 265 14.93 15.74 5.23
CA ALA A 265 16.33 15.51 5.61
C ALA A 265 16.61 14.04 6.00
N GLY A 266 17.87 13.62 5.82
CA GLY A 266 18.35 12.28 6.16
C GLY A 266 18.54 12.04 7.67
N PRO A 267 19.33 11.01 8.03
CA PRO A 267 19.69 10.70 9.40
C PRO A 267 20.29 11.90 10.15
N GLY A 268 19.92 12.05 11.41
CA GLY A 268 20.33 13.16 12.27
C GLY A 268 19.47 13.25 13.55
N PRO A 269 19.72 14.27 14.40
CA PRO A 269 18.94 14.50 15.62
C PRO A 269 17.45 14.66 15.36
N ASP A 270 16.64 14.55 16.41
CA ASP A 270 15.18 14.69 16.31
C ASP A 270 14.77 16.03 15.68
N ARG A 271 13.71 15.95 14.86
CA ARG A 271 13.07 17.10 14.22
C ARG A 271 11.56 16.93 14.32
N HIS A 272 10.84 18.02 14.06
CA HIS A 272 9.40 17.96 13.92
C HIS A 272 9.03 17.12 12.69
N LEU A 273 8.53 15.89 12.91
CA LEU A 273 8.29 14.91 11.83
C LEU A 273 7.02 15.17 11.03
N ALA A 274 6.02 15.89 11.55
CA ALA A 274 4.74 16.05 10.86
C ALA A 274 4.88 16.71 9.47
N PRO A 275 5.67 17.79 9.27
CA PRO A 275 5.91 18.35 7.95
C PRO A 275 6.66 17.40 7.01
N GLU A 276 7.58 16.58 7.54
CA GLU A 276 8.29 15.58 6.72
C GLU A 276 7.33 14.48 6.26
N ILE A 277 6.44 14.00 7.14
CA ILE A 277 5.40 13.02 6.78
C ILE A 277 4.43 13.60 5.75
N GLU A 278 4.00 14.85 5.91
CA GLU A 278 3.08 15.51 4.98
C GLU A 278 3.72 15.69 3.59
N ALA A 279 4.98 16.11 3.53
CA ALA A 279 5.73 16.22 2.27
C ALA A 279 5.81 14.87 1.54
N VAL A 280 6.18 13.78 2.23
CA VAL A 280 6.23 12.45 1.61
C VAL A 280 4.82 11.96 1.24
N THR A 281 3.79 12.30 2.02
CA THR A 281 2.39 11.97 1.70
C THR A 281 1.97 12.63 0.38
N GLU A 282 2.38 13.87 0.11
CA GLU A 282 2.17 14.53 -1.19
C GLU A 282 2.88 13.80 -2.33
N LEU A 283 4.14 13.39 -2.14
CA LEU A 283 4.90 12.65 -3.15
C LEU A 283 4.26 11.30 -3.48
N VAL A 284 3.67 10.62 -2.49
CA VAL A 284 2.89 9.40 -2.72
C VAL A 284 1.61 9.74 -3.48
N ARG A 285 0.85 10.74 -3.02
CA ARG A 285 -0.46 11.11 -3.60
C ARG A 285 -0.37 11.51 -5.07
N THR A 286 0.66 12.27 -5.43
CA THR A 286 0.90 12.74 -6.80
C THR A 286 1.48 11.65 -7.72
N GLY A 287 1.92 10.51 -7.15
CA GLY A 287 2.59 9.44 -7.88
C GLY A 287 4.08 9.70 -8.15
N ALA A 288 4.66 10.78 -7.60
CA ALA A 288 6.07 11.11 -7.79
C ALA A 288 7.03 10.00 -7.31
N VAL A 289 6.68 9.32 -6.21
CA VAL A 289 7.44 8.16 -5.70
C VAL A 289 7.48 7.03 -6.73
N VAL A 290 6.35 6.70 -7.35
CA VAL A 290 6.26 5.65 -8.37
C VAL A 290 7.02 6.09 -9.62
N ALA A 291 6.84 7.34 -10.06
CA ALA A 291 7.54 7.88 -11.22
C ALA A 291 9.08 7.86 -11.07
N ALA A 292 9.60 8.17 -9.87
CA ALA A 292 11.03 8.10 -9.61
C ALA A 292 11.59 6.67 -9.73
N ALA A 293 10.84 5.66 -9.26
CA ALA A 293 11.22 4.27 -9.44
C ALA A 293 11.10 3.82 -10.92
N GLU A 294 10.00 4.19 -11.59
CA GLU A 294 9.72 3.85 -13.00
C GLU A 294 10.72 4.48 -13.98
N ALA A 295 11.32 5.62 -13.62
CA ALA A 295 12.44 6.20 -14.38
C ALA A 295 13.65 5.25 -14.50
N VAL A 296 13.76 4.28 -13.58
CA VAL A 296 14.82 3.26 -13.57
C VAL A 296 14.31 1.91 -14.08
N THR A 297 13.15 1.46 -13.60
CA THR A 297 12.62 0.11 -13.90
C THR A 297 11.84 0.01 -15.21
N GLY A 298 11.43 1.15 -15.78
CA GLY A 298 10.27 1.20 -16.67
C GLY A 298 8.95 1.05 -15.89
N PRO A 299 7.81 1.00 -16.57
CA PRO A 299 6.49 0.94 -15.93
C PRO A 299 6.33 -0.25 -14.99
N LEU A 300 5.79 0.01 -13.79
CA LEU A 300 5.40 -1.03 -12.84
C LEU A 300 3.97 -1.49 -13.13
N ALA A 301 3.69 -2.76 -12.85
CA ALA A 301 2.38 -3.38 -13.01
C ALA A 301 1.38 -3.01 -11.90
#